data_AF-M0LUU0-F1
#
_entry.id   AF-M0LUU0-F1
#
_cell.length_a   1.000
_cell.length_b   1.000
_cell.length_c   1.000
_cell.angle_alpha   90.00
_cell.angle_beta   90.00
_cell.angle_gamma   90.00
#
_symmetry.space_group_name_H-M   'P 1'
#
loop_
_entity.id
_entity.type
_entity.pdbx_description
1 polymer ?
#
loop_
_entity_poly.entity_id
_entity_poly.type
_entity_poly.pdbx_seq_one_letter_code
_entity_poly.pdbx_strand_id
1 'polypeptide(L)'
;MIGDGFDTDTEHERGISVAVTHVLTIGITTILIAMLLTSGATLLESETERSAESSLETIGERLADEIENVDRMANEETHSVIVTTEHPGTVANSRYTVELLEGDNGNGECSEAPLLDGSTDCLRLTSNDIDRDVYVPLVVESAMGSDDPVAGGTIEIVYDGDDDELRLEGGNR
;
A
#
# COMPACT_ATOMS: atom_id res chain seq x y z
N MET A 1 64.64 8.24 -61.67
CA MET A 1 63.81 9.31 -61.10
C MET A 1 62.88 8.65 -60.12
N ILE A 2 63.06 8.94 -58.84
CA ILE A 2 62.35 8.37 -57.69
C ILE A 2 61.49 9.49 -57.10
N GLY A 3 60.27 9.16 -56.72
CA GLY A 3 59.26 9.98 -56.05
C GLY A 3 57.91 9.34 -56.38
N ASP A 4 56.95 9.15 -55.48
CA ASP A 4 56.77 9.59 -54.09
C ASP A 4 55.70 8.63 -53.53
N GLY A 5 55.77 8.28 -52.27
CA GLY A 5 54.84 7.32 -51.70
C GLY A 5 55.03 7.18 -50.21
N PHE A 6 54.58 8.18 -49.44
CA PHE A 6 54.22 7.99 -48.03
C PHE A 6 53.52 9.25 -47.47
N ASP A 7 52.19 9.40 -47.58
CA ASP A 7 51.45 10.33 -46.71
C ASP A 7 49.93 10.08 -46.81
N THR A 8 49.41 9.07 -46.09
CA THR A 8 47.96 8.87 -45.89
C THR A 8 47.58 8.43 -44.46
N ASP A 9 48.55 8.14 -43.59
CA ASP A 9 48.30 7.49 -42.29
C ASP A 9 48.07 8.49 -41.14
N THR A 10 48.75 9.65 -41.16
CA THR A 10 48.79 10.61 -40.04
C THR A 10 47.47 11.38 -39.83
N GLU A 11 46.64 11.49 -40.85
CA GLU A 11 45.36 12.20 -40.81
C GLU A 11 44.23 11.32 -40.23
N HIS A 12 44.29 10.00 -40.47
CA HIS A 12 43.33 9.03 -39.98
C HIS A 12 43.40 8.87 -38.44
N GLU A 13 44.60 8.79 -37.87
CA GLU A 13 44.81 8.60 -36.43
C GLU A 13 44.26 9.77 -35.58
N ARG A 14 44.34 11.01 -36.10
CA ARG A 14 43.83 12.21 -35.42
C ARG A 14 42.31 12.34 -35.53
N GLY A 15 41.73 11.93 -36.66
CA GLY A 15 40.27 11.87 -36.85
C GLY A 15 39.61 10.85 -35.91
N ILE A 16 40.27 9.71 -35.68
CA ILE A 16 39.80 8.66 -34.76
C ILE A 16 39.80 9.14 -33.30
N SER A 17 40.82 9.86 -32.84
CA SER A 17 40.90 10.33 -31.43
C SER A 17 39.78 11.30 -31.04
N VAL A 18 39.40 12.20 -31.96
CA VAL A 18 38.28 13.15 -31.75
C VAL A 18 36.94 12.42 -31.70
N ALA A 19 36.73 11.45 -32.58
CA ALA A 19 35.52 10.63 -32.61
C ALA A 19 35.39 9.76 -31.35
N VAL A 20 36.48 9.11 -30.92
CA VAL A 20 36.51 8.28 -29.71
C VAL A 20 36.21 9.10 -28.46
N THR A 21 36.76 10.32 -28.36
CA THR A 21 36.49 11.21 -27.22
C THR A 21 35.02 11.61 -27.14
N HIS A 22 34.39 11.94 -28.28
CA HIS A 22 32.97 12.27 -28.31
C HIS A 22 32.10 11.06 -27.93
N VAL A 23 32.42 9.88 -28.46
CA VAL A 23 31.69 8.65 -28.12
C VAL A 23 31.85 8.31 -26.65
N LEU A 24 33.05 8.48 -26.08
CA LEU A 24 33.29 8.29 -24.65
C LEU A 24 32.43 9.23 -23.81
N THR A 25 32.38 10.52 -24.16
CA THR A 25 31.55 11.49 -23.44
C THR A 25 30.07 11.13 -23.54
N ILE A 26 29.58 10.78 -24.74
CA ILE A 26 28.18 10.35 -24.94
C ILE A 26 27.90 9.07 -24.15
N GLY A 27 28.83 8.13 -24.10
CA GLY A 27 28.70 6.90 -23.33
C GLY A 27 28.55 7.17 -21.84
N ILE A 28 29.43 8.02 -21.29
CA ILE A 28 29.37 8.41 -19.88
C ILE A 28 28.06 9.14 -19.55
N THR A 29 27.67 10.14 -20.35
CA THR A 29 26.43 10.89 -20.08
C THR A 29 25.20 10.00 -20.18
N THR A 30 25.17 9.07 -21.13
CA THR A 30 24.08 8.10 -21.27
C THR A 30 23.97 7.21 -20.03
N ILE A 31 25.09 6.70 -19.53
CA ILE A 31 25.13 5.89 -18.30
C ILE A 31 24.66 6.70 -17.09
N LEU A 32 25.09 7.95 -16.96
CA LEU A 32 24.67 8.83 -15.87
C LEU A 32 23.16 9.11 -15.91
N ILE A 33 22.62 9.40 -17.09
CA ILE A 33 21.18 9.63 -17.27
C ILE A 33 20.41 8.36 -16.95
N ALA A 34 20.86 7.19 -17.43
CA ALA A 34 20.21 5.92 -17.16
C ALA A 34 20.18 5.61 -15.65
N MET A 35 21.29 5.81 -14.94
CA MET A 35 21.34 5.67 -13.48
C MET A 35 20.39 6.66 -12.79
N LEU A 36 20.41 7.93 -13.18
CA LEU A 36 19.58 8.97 -12.57
C LEU A 36 18.08 8.70 -12.77
N LEU A 37 17.67 8.29 -13.96
CA LEU A 37 16.28 7.93 -14.24
C LEU A 37 15.84 6.72 -13.43
N THR A 38 16.69 5.70 -13.32
CA THR A 38 16.41 4.50 -12.52
C THR A 38 16.23 4.87 -11.05
N SER A 39 17.17 5.62 -10.47
CA SER A 39 17.05 6.08 -9.07
C SER A 39 15.84 6.99 -8.84
N GLY A 40 15.49 7.83 -9.82
CA GLY A 40 14.31 8.67 -9.74
C GLY A 40 13.01 7.86 -9.73
N ALA A 41 12.94 6.80 -10.53
CA ALA A 41 11.79 5.90 -10.57
C ALA A 41 11.61 5.18 -9.23
N THR A 42 12.67 4.62 -8.66
CA THR A 42 12.60 3.92 -7.36
C THR A 42 12.17 4.84 -6.22
N LEU A 43 12.61 6.10 -6.23
CA LEU A 43 12.21 7.07 -5.20
C LEU A 43 10.72 7.42 -5.31
N LEU A 44 10.22 7.64 -6.53
CA LEU A 44 8.80 7.93 -6.75
C LEU A 44 7.91 6.76 -6.33
N GLU A 45 8.33 5.54 -6.61
CA GLU A 45 7.63 4.32 -6.19
C GLU A 45 7.55 4.23 -4.66
N SER A 46 8.67 4.43 -3.95
CA SER A 46 8.68 4.47 -2.49
C SER A 46 7.81 5.59 -1.90
N GLU A 47 7.81 6.79 -2.49
CA GLU A 47 6.95 7.88 -2.01
C GLU A 47 5.45 7.57 -2.27
N THR A 48 5.14 6.91 -3.38
CA THR A 48 3.77 6.48 -3.71
C THR A 48 3.30 5.42 -2.72
N GLU A 49 4.11 4.41 -2.43
CA GLU A 49 3.82 3.35 -1.46
C GLU A 49 3.57 3.93 -0.05
N ARG A 50 4.44 4.82 0.43
CA ARG A 50 4.29 5.46 1.75
C ARG A 50 3.05 6.35 1.83
N SER A 51 2.72 7.06 0.74
CA SER A 51 1.49 7.84 0.68
C SER A 51 0.26 6.94 0.69
N ALA A 52 0.33 5.76 0.07
CA ALA A 52 -0.74 4.79 0.04
C ALA A 52 -0.95 4.17 1.44
N GLU A 53 0.13 3.73 2.09
CA GLU A 53 0.13 3.23 3.46
C GLU A 53 -0.49 4.24 4.44
N SER A 54 -0.03 5.50 4.40
CA SER A 54 -0.60 6.56 5.26
C SER A 54 -2.08 6.83 4.99
N SER A 55 -2.52 6.68 3.74
CA SER A 55 -3.95 6.82 3.40
C SER A 55 -4.77 5.66 3.95
N LEU A 56 -4.26 4.43 3.89
CA LEU A 56 -4.89 3.25 4.48
C LEU A 56 -4.93 3.34 6.00
N GLU A 57 -3.88 3.83 6.65
CA GLU A 57 -3.86 4.08 8.10
C GLU A 57 -4.98 5.05 8.49
N THR A 58 -5.09 6.20 7.81
CA THR A 58 -6.17 7.16 8.07
C THR A 58 -7.56 6.60 7.79
N ILE A 59 -7.74 5.77 6.75
CA ILE A 59 -9.02 5.12 6.47
C ILE A 59 -9.34 4.10 7.57
N GLY A 60 -8.37 3.28 7.96
CA GLY A 60 -8.52 2.28 8.99
C GLY A 60 -8.82 2.90 10.36
N GLU A 61 -8.14 3.97 10.75
CA GLU A 61 -8.41 4.72 11.99
C GLU A 61 -9.86 5.24 12.02
N ARG A 62 -10.33 5.82 10.91
CA ARG A 62 -11.72 6.31 10.82
C ARG A 62 -12.73 5.18 10.87
N LEU A 63 -12.46 4.07 10.19
CA LEU A 63 -13.35 2.93 10.18
C LEU A 63 -13.39 2.26 11.56
N ALA A 64 -12.25 2.14 12.24
CA ALA A 64 -12.18 1.67 13.62
C ALA A 64 -13.01 2.57 14.55
N ASP A 65 -12.85 3.89 14.48
CA ASP A 65 -13.67 4.84 15.24
C ASP A 65 -15.17 4.65 14.97
N GLU A 66 -15.56 4.44 13.71
CA GLU A 66 -16.96 4.19 13.31
C GLU A 66 -17.49 2.88 13.89
N ILE A 67 -16.70 1.82 13.86
CA ILE A 67 -17.05 0.51 14.43
C ILE A 67 -17.20 0.61 15.95
N GLU A 68 -16.24 1.23 16.65
CA GLU A 68 -16.32 1.46 18.11
C GLU A 68 -17.51 2.34 18.50
N ASN A 69 -17.94 3.24 17.62
CA ASN A 69 -19.16 4.01 17.85
C ASN A 69 -20.42 3.13 17.69
N VAL A 70 -20.45 2.21 16.71
CA VAL A 70 -21.55 1.26 16.53
C VAL A 70 -21.65 0.29 17.70
N ASP A 71 -20.52 -0.27 18.13
CA ASP A 71 -20.43 -1.15 19.29
C ASP A 71 -20.94 -0.46 20.57
N ARG A 72 -20.55 0.80 20.81
CA ARG A 72 -21.09 1.57 21.95
C ARG A 72 -22.57 1.94 21.82
N MET A 73 -23.13 1.92 20.61
CA MET A 73 -24.57 2.06 20.39
C MET A 73 -25.31 0.74 20.55
N ALA A 74 -24.61 -0.39 20.46
CA ALA A 74 -25.13 -1.68 20.87
C ALA A 74 -25.24 -1.71 22.40
N ASN A 75 -26.38 -2.16 22.87
CA ASN A 75 -26.70 -2.33 24.28
C ASN A 75 -27.59 -3.56 24.40
N GLU A 76 -27.69 -4.15 25.59
CA GLU A 76 -28.35 -5.45 25.82
C GLU A 76 -29.82 -5.53 25.33
N GLU A 77 -30.46 -4.40 24.99
CA GLU A 77 -31.84 -4.32 24.47
C GLU A 77 -31.92 -4.07 22.95
N THR A 78 -30.78 -3.81 22.30
CA THR A 78 -30.70 -3.45 20.88
C THR A 78 -30.65 -4.72 20.03
N HIS A 79 -31.64 -4.88 19.15
CA HIS A 79 -31.75 -6.09 18.32
C HIS A 79 -30.82 -6.04 17.10
N SER A 80 -30.63 -4.87 16.49
CA SER A 80 -29.68 -4.69 15.38
C SER A 80 -29.36 -3.22 15.14
N VAL A 81 -28.11 -2.94 14.77
CA VAL A 81 -27.64 -1.62 14.31
C VAL A 81 -26.97 -1.81 12.95
N ILE A 82 -27.33 -0.97 11.98
CA ILE A 82 -26.69 -0.96 10.65
C ILE A 82 -26.24 0.47 10.37
N VAL A 83 -24.95 0.66 10.16
CA VAL A 83 -24.35 1.94 9.77
C VAL A 83 -23.62 1.78 8.44
N THR A 84 -24.09 2.50 7.43
CA THR A 84 -23.41 2.59 6.14
C THR A 84 -22.40 3.75 6.17
N THR A 85 -21.14 3.44 5.89
CA THR A 85 -20.07 4.43 5.76
C THR A 85 -19.51 4.46 4.34
N GLU A 86 -19.05 5.64 3.92
CA GLU A 86 -18.49 5.88 2.60
C GLU A 86 -17.02 6.24 2.71
N HIS A 87 -16.15 5.32 2.32
CA HIS A 87 -14.71 5.51 2.21
C HIS A 87 -14.27 5.49 0.74
N PRO A 88 -13.06 5.97 0.42
CA PRO A 88 -12.48 5.75 -0.91
C PRO A 88 -12.45 4.25 -1.24
N GLY A 89 -12.89 3.85 -2.43
CA GLY A 89 -12.82 2.43 -2.86
C GLY A 89 -11.43 1.98 -3.34
N THR A 90 -10.49 2.92 -3.42
CA THR A 90 -9.13 2.69 -3.90
C THR A 90 -8.14 3.62 -3.22
N VAL A 91 -6.91 3.13 -3.02
CA VAL A 91 -5.76 3.91 -2.57
C VAL A 91 -4.63 3.71 -3.58
N ALA A 92 -3.97 4.80 -3.99
CA ALA A 92 -2.96 4.77 -5.05
C ALA A 92 -3.40 4.03 -6.34
N ASN A 93 -4.69 4.16 -6.69
CA ASN A 93 -5.31 3.48 -7.86
C ASN A 93 -5.39 1.94 -7.74
N SER A 94 -5.17 1.39 -6.54
CA SER A 94 -5.36 -0.01 -6.21
C SER A 94 -6.57 -0.19 -5.30
N ARG A 95 -7.28 -1.31 -5.47
CA ARG A 95 -8.36 -1.72 -4.56
C ARG A 95 -7.74 -2.30 -3.31
N TYR A 96 -8.39 -2.05 -2.18
CA TYR A 96 -8.06 -2.65 -0.90
C TYR A 96 -9.27 -3.40 -0.33
N THR A 97 -8.98 -4.32 0.59
CA THR A 97 -9.97 -5.04 1.40
C THR A 97 -9.78 -4.72 2.87
N VAL A 98 -10.85 -4.91 3.63
CA VAL A 98 -10.91 -4.68 5.07
C VAL A 98 -11.46 -5.93 5.75
N GLU A 99 -10.87 -6.31 6.87
CA GLU A 99 -11.23 -7.50 7.62
C GLU A 99 -11.10 -7.25 9.12
N LEU A 100 -12.04 -7.77 9.89
CA LEU A 100 -12.01 -7.78 11.35
C LEU A 100 -11.30 -9.03 11.83
N LEU A 101 -10.33 -8.85 12.72
CA LEU A 101 -9.53 -9.93 13.28
C LEU A 101 -9.60 -9.86 14.80
N GLU A 102 -9.90 -10.99 15.42
CA GLU A 102 -9.91 -11.12 16.88
C GLU A 102 -8.49 -11.26 17.43
N GLY A 103 -8.25 -10.63 18.58
CA GLY A 103 -7.07 -10.83 19.39
C GLY A 103 -7.14 -12.18 20.11
N ASP A 104 -6.08 -12.99 20.02
CA ASP A 104 -5.98 -14.29 20.70
C ASP A 104 -4.72 -14.41 21.54
N ASN A 105 -4.52 -13.47 22.46
CA ASN A 105 -3.40 -13.46 23.43
C ASN A 105 -2.02 -13.69 22.77
N GLY A 106 -1.81 -13.12 21.58
CA GLY A 106 -0.57 -13.26 20.81
C GLY A 106 -0.50 -14.46 19.86
N ASN A 107 -1.59 -15.23 19.70
CA ASN A 107 -1.66 -16.38 18.79
C ASN A 107 -2.58 -16.15 17.57
N GLY A 108 -3.29 -15.02 17.53
CA GLY A 108 -4.18 -14.63 16.44
C GLY A 108 -3.47 -13.86 15.32
N GLU A 109 -4.19 -13.58 14.23
CA GLU A 109 -3.66 -12.85 13.05
C GLU A 109 -3.24 -11.41 13.38
N CYS A 110 -3.78 -10.81 14.46
CA CYS A 110 -3.32 -9.52 14.97
C CYS A 110 -1.88 -9.53 15.54
N SER A 111 -1.29 -10.70 15.77
CA SER A 111 0.11 -10.81 16.22
C SER A 111 1.14 -10.46 15.14
N GLU A 112 0.73 -10.41 13.88
CA GLU A 112 1.57 -10.00 12.74
C GLU A 112 1.80 -8.48 12.71
N ALA A 113 0.95 -7.71 13.40
CA ALA A 113 1.01 -6.27 13.46
C ALA A 113 2.25 -5.79 14.25
N PRO A 114 3.10 -4.89 13.71
CA PRO A 114 4.37 -4.50 14.34
C PRO A 114 4.27 -3.84 15.72
N LEU A 115 3.06 -3.38 16.12
CA LEU A 115 2.82 -2.60 17.33
C LEU A 115 1.77 -3.23 18.27
N LEU A 116 1.19 -4.38 17.91
CA LEU A 116 0.20 -5.07 18.75
C LEU A 116 0.85 -6.27 19.43
N ASP A 117 0.33 -6.64 20.60
CA ASP A 117 0.73 -7.86 21.31
C ASP A 117 -0.10 -9.09 20.89
N GLY A 118 -0.99 -8.91 19.90
CA GLY A 118 -1.92 -9.91 19.40
C GLY A 118 -3.03 -10.30 20.38
N SER A 119 -3.19 -9.58 21.49
CA SER A 119 -4.30 -9.76 22.45
C SER A 119 -5.45 -8.78 22.21
N THR A 120 -5.17 -7.66 21.54
CA THR A 120 -6.17 -6.68 21.13
C THR A 120 -6.69 -7.04 19.75
N ASP A 121 -8.00 -6.91 19.57
CA ASP A 121 -8.61 -7.05 18.26
C ASP A 121 -8.09 -5.98 17.30
N CYS A 122 -8.15 -6.27 16.01
CA CYS A 122 -7.60 -5.38 15.03
C CYS A 122 -8.34 -5.43 13.70
N LEU A 123 -8.27 -4.32 12.99
CA LEU A 123 -8.73 -4.17 11.62
C LEU A 123 -7.51 -4.35 10.69
N ARG A 124 -7.58 -5.30 9.76
CA ARG A 124 -6.57 -5.52 8.71
C ARG A 124 -7.03 -4.88 7.41
N LEU A 125 -6.18 -4.03 6.83
CA LEU A 125 -6.37 -3.45 5.50
C LEU A 125 -5.27 -3.94 4.56
N THR A 126 -5.68 -4.58 3.46
CA THR A 126 -4.78 -5.19 2.48
C THR A 126 -4.98 -4.56 1.11
N SER A 127 -3.88 -4.20 0.43
CA SER A 127 -3.88 -3.66 -0.95
C SER A 127 -2.95 -4.47 -1.84
N ASN A 128 -3.31 -4.66 -3.12
CA ASN A 128 -2.47 -5.40 -4.08
C ASN A 128 -1.22 -4.65 -4.55
N ASP A 129 -1.13 -3.35 -4.25
CA ASP A 129 -0.08 -2.45 -4.76
C ASP A 129 0.94 -2.08 -3.67
N ILE A 130 0.71 -2.52 -2.44
CA ILE A 130 1.58 -2.29 -1.28
C ILE A 130 1.98 -3.67 -0.73
N ASP A 131 3.27 -3.88 -0.47
CA ASP A 131 3.79 -5.15 0.06
C ASP A 131 3.52 -5.36 1.57
N ARG A 132 2.73 -4.47 2.18
CA ARG A 132 2.51 -4.40 3.63
C ARG A 132 1.04 -4.15 3.93
N ASP A 133 0.51 -4.97 4.84
CA ASP A 133 -0.82 -4.78 5.41
C ASP A 133 -0.77 -3.72 6.50
N VAL A 134 -1.85 -2.94 6.59
CA VAL A 134 -2.05 -1.95 7.65
C VAL A 134 -2.96 -2.54 8.71
N TYR A 135 -2.54 -2.44 9.96
CA TYR A 135 -3.27 -2.93 11.12
C TYR A 135 -3.67 -1.76 12.01
N VAL A 136 -4.95 -1.70 12.37
CA VAL A 136 -5.48 -0.68 13.29
C VAL A 136 -6.10 -1.38 14.51
N PRO A 137 -5.68 -1.06 15.74
CA PRO A 137 -6.28 -1.66 16.93
C PRO A 137 -7.76 -1.27 17.05
N LEU A 138 -8.56 -2.20 17.57
CA LEU A 138 -9.97 -1.99 17.83
C LEU A 138 -10.31 -2.34 19.28
N VAL A 139 -11.16 -1.54 19.91
CA VAL A 139 -11.68 -1.83 21.26
C VAL A 139 -13.20 -1.93 21.20
N VAL A 140 -13.71 -3.15 21.04
CA VAL A 140 -15.15 -3.46 21.04
C VAL A 140 -15.50 -4.40 22.19
N GLU A 141 -16.75 -4.33 22.64
CA GLU A 141 -17.31 -5.24 23.65
C GLU A 141 -17.98 -6.47 23.00
N SER A 142 -18.53 -6.30 21.80
CA SER A 142 -19.20 -7.36 21.01
C SER A 142 -18.20 -8.35 20.43
N ALA A 143 -18.61 -9.60 20.20
CA ALA A 143 -17.82 -10.57 19.47
C ALA A 143 -17.69 -10.18 17.99
N MET A 144 -16.62 -10.60 17.31
CA MET A 144 -16.46 -10.33 15.88
C MET A 144 -16.95 -11.50 15.04
N GLY A 145 -17.67 -11.19 13.97
CA GLY A 145 -18.03 -12.15 12.95
C GLY A 145 -16.81 -12.62 12.17
N SER A 146 -16.81 -13.91 11.81
CA SER A 146 -15.78 -14.52 10.97
C SER A 146 -16.18 -14.43 9.49
N ASP A 147 -16.35 -13.20 9.01
CA ASP A 147 -16.77 -12.91 7.64
C ASP A 147 -15.59 -12.73 6.67
N ASP A 148 -15.88 -12.93 5.38
CA ASP A 148 -14.93 -12.71 4.29
C ASP A 148 -14.47 -11.23 4.23
N PRO A 149 -13.22 -10.95 3.82
CA PRO A 149 -12.74 -9.59 3.64
C PRO A 149 -13.64 -8.76 2.73
N VAL A 150 -14.00 -7.57 3.19
CA VAL A 150 -14.91 -6.65 2.49
C VAL A 150 -14.11 -5.69 1.61
N ALA A 151 -14.57 -5.45 0.39
CA ALA A 151 -13.95 -4.46 -0.48
C ALA A 151 -14.14 -3.04 0.07
N GLY A 152 -13.08 -2.22 0.02
CA GLY A 152 -13.16 -0.81 0.35
C GLY A 152 -14.18 -0.05 -0.51
N GLY A 153 -14.67 1.08 -0.01
CA GLY A 153 -15.70 1.87 -0.65
C GLY A 153 -16.87 2.12 0.30
N THR A 154 -18.08 1.73 -0.14
CA THR A 154 -19.24 1.70 0.74
C THR A 154 -19.17 0.43 1.59
N ILE A 155 -19.10 0.60 2.91
CA ILE A 155 -19.02 -0.50 3.88
C ILE A 155 -20.21 -0.37 4.81
N GLU A 156 -20.89 -1.48 5.10
CA GLU A 156 -21.96 -1.55 6.08
C GLU A 156 -21.42 -2.23 7.34
N ILE A 157 -21.49 -1.53 8.46
CA ILE A 157 -21.14 -2.04 9.79
C ILE A 157 -22.44 -2.53 10.40
N VAL A 158 -22.53 -3.84 10.67
CA VAL A 158 -23.74 -4.49 11.16
C VAL A 158 -23.46 -5.08 12.53
N TYR A 159 -24.27 -4.68 13.51
CA TYR A 159 -24.36 -5.34 14.80
C TYR A 159 -25.66 -6.15 14.85
N ASP A 160 -25.55 -7.38 15.35
CA ASP A 160 -26.64 -8.32 15.55
C ASP A 160 -26.76 -8.67 17.04
N GLY A 161 -27.84 -8.20 17.67
CA GLY A 161 -28.06 -8.39 19.09
C GLY A 161 -28.59 -9.76 19.47
N ASP A 162 -28.97 -10.60 18.51
CA ASP A 162 -29.37 -11.98 18.79
C ASP A 162 -28.13 -12.85 19.09
N ASP A 163 -27.01 -12.60 18.39
CA ASP A 163 -25.73 -13.31 18.52
C ASP A 163 -24.62 -12.49 19.22
N ASP A 164 -24.88 -11.22 19.54
CA ASP A 164 -23.92 -10.24 20.11
C ASP A 164 -22.65 -10.07 19.24
N GLU A 165 -22.86 -9.98 17.92
CA GLU A 165 -21.81 -10.07 16.91
C GLU A 165 -21.74 -8.81 16.04
N LEU A 166 -20.52 -8.34 15.79
CA LEU A 166 -20.22 -7.23 14.88
C LEU A 166 -19.56 -7.76 13.60
N ARG A 167 -20.13 -7.38 12.44
CA ARG A 167 -19.66 -7.79 11.12
C ARG A 167 -19.55 -6.63 10.14
N LEU A 168 -18.71 -6.82 9.12
CA LEU A 168 -18.59 -5.91 7.98
C LEU A 168 -19.24 -6.53 6.76
N GLU A 169 -20.04 -5.75 6.04
CA GLU A 169 -20.65 -6.14 4.78
C GLU A 169 -20.28 -5.14 3.67
N GLY A 170 -20.16 -5.65 2.44
CA GLY A 170 -19.94 -4.80 1.27
C GLY A 170 -21.21 -4.05 0.91
N GLY A 171 -21.19 -2.72 0.99
CA GLY A 171 -22.35 -1.88 0.70
C GLY A 171 -22.80 -2.04 -0.75
N ASN A 172 -24.02 -2.52 -0.95
CA ASN A 172 -24.60 -2.70 -2.27
C ASN A 172 -25.05 -1.34 -2.83
N ARG A 173 -24.45 -0.87 -3.93
CA ARG A 173 -24.83 0.39 -4.61
C ARG A 173 -26.11 0.28 -5.44
#